data_AF-A0A1X0NL70-F1
#
_entry.id   AF-A0A1X0NL70-F1
#
_cell.length_a   1.000
_cell.length_b   1.000
_cell.length_c   1.000
_cell.angle_alpha   90.00
_cell.angle_beta   90.00
_cell.angle_gamma   90.00
#
_symmetry.space_group_name_H-M   'P 1'
#
loop_
_entity.id
_entity.type
_entity.pdbx_description
1 polymer ?
#
loop_
_entity_poly.entity_id
_entity_poly.type
_entity_poly.pdbx_seq_one_letter_code
_entity_poly.pdbx_strand_id
1 'polypeptide(L)'
;MSMELKITRLRQLPLNTFRSITLNDTIPNEKKDRDEFPCEKRLLFDLPSLLEAHKRGVIPHLTDNYCMNSILISELLLHQLDKRNKDAQKVLRKNDSSTDVVEAQRLRDLLDFIFLHKNEKWMIFQQKGVNEHKGFLRDLGLEKDLLNEHRYISWALYMKENSCDNVLYITENDKLRKCAQEKGVSTTTATDFFK
;
A
#
# COMPACT_ATOMS: atom_id res chain seq x y z
N MET A 1 5.33 13.10 24.78
CA MET A 1 5.97 13.37 23.48
C MET A 1 5.29 12.49 22.44
N SER A 2 4.52 13.05 21.50
CA SER A 2 3.85 12.25 20.47
C SER A 2 4.87 11.82 19.41
N MET A 3 5.04 10.51 19.24
CA MET A 3 5.77 9.92 18.11
C MET A 3 4.84 9.92 16.90
N GLU A 4 4.54 11.09 16.35
CA GLU A 4 3.81 11.17 15.09
C GLU A 4 4.74 10.92 13.91
N LEU A 5 4.27 10.15 12.93
CA LEU A 5 4.95 9.99 11.64
C LEU A 5 5.04 11.35 10.95
N LYS A 6 6.23 11.95 10.99
CA LYS A 6 6.53 13.21 10.31
C LYS A 6 6.79 12.95 8.84
N ILE A 7 5.72 12.73 8.09
CA ILE A 7 5.76 12.69 6.63
C ILE A 7 5.93 14.14 6.14
N THR A 8 7.11 14.49 5.62
CA THR A 8 7.47 15.89 5.35
C THR A 8 7.18 16.35 3.92
N ARG A 9 7.27 15.48 2.90
CA ARG A 9 6.97 15.84 1.50
C ARG A 9 5.54 15.59 1.06
N LEU A 10 4.88 14.56 1.59
CA LEU A 10 3.46 14.29 1.28
C LEU A 10 2.50 15.27 1.98
N ARG A 11 3.02 16.21 2.78
CA ARG A 11 2.26 17.39 3.26
C ARG A 11 1.93 18.40 2.16
N GLN A 12 2.55 18.30 0.98
CA GLN A 12 2.19 19.09 -0.20
C GLN A 12 1.15 18.40 -1.09
N LEU A 13 0.57 17.29 -0.64
CA LEU A 13 -0.64 16.77 -1.24
C LEU A 13 -1.77 17.78 -0.97
N PRO A 14 -2.59 18.16 -1.97
CA PRO A 14 -3.70 19.09 -1.77
C PRO A 14 -4.51 18.72 -0.53
N LEU A 15 -5.03 19.70 0.22
CA LEU A 15 -5.91 19.48 1.39
C LEU A 15 -7.10 18.53 1.08
N ASN A 16 -7.44 18.38 -0.21
CA ASN A 16 -8.50 17.51 -0.73
C ASN A 16 -8.05 16.08 -1.08
N THR A 17 -6.78 15.72 -0.90
CA THR A 17 -6.27 14.36 -1.19
C THR A 17 -6.83 13.33 -0.20
N PHE A 18 -7.23 13.79 0.98
CA PHE A 18 -7.89 13.01 2.02
C PHE A 18 -9.40 13.24 2.05
N ARG A 19 -10.02 13.68 0.94
CA ARG A 19 -11.48 13.82 0.88
C ARG A 19 -12.12 12.54 1.41
N SER A 20 -12.95 12.71 2.44
CA SER A 20 -13.80 11.67 2.98
C SER A 20 -14.65 11.16 1.83
N ILE A 21 -14.25 10.05 1.23
CA ILE A 21 -15.14 9.24 0.43
C ILE A 21 -16.03 8.56 1.46
N THR A 22 -17.28 9.01 1.54
CA THR A 22 -18.32 8.25 2.22
C THR A 22 -18.41 6.93 1.46
N LEU A 23 -18.21 5.81 2.15
CA LEU A 23 -18.17 4.44 1.60
C LEU A 23 -19.56 3.94 1.13
N ASN A 24 -20.39 4.82 0.58
CA ASN A 24 -21.66 4.45 -0.03
C ASN A 24 -21.60 4.87 -1.50
N ASP A 25 -21.20 3.94 -2.36
CA ASP A 25 -21.77 3.70 -3.69
C ASP A 25 -20.80 2.89 -4.54
N THR A 26 -20.80 1.57 -4.35
CA THR A 26 -21.02 0.55 -5.40
C THR A 26 -20.86 -0.81 -4.75
N ILE A 27 -21.94 -1.57 -4.65
CA ILE A 27 -21.90 -3.00 -4.34
C ILE A 27 -21.78 -3.71 -5.70
N PRO A 28 -20.63 -4.29 -6.10
CA PRO A 28 -20.68 -5.39 -7.04
C PRO A 28 -21.11 -6.62 -6.24
N ASN A 29 -22.29 -7.15 -6.58
CA ASN A 29 -22.74 -8.48 -6.17
C ASN A 29 -21.57 -9.48 -6.24
N GLU A 30 -21.43 -10.31 -5.21
CA GLU A 30 -20.55 -11.47 -5.19
C GLU A 30 -20.70 -12.28 -6.49
N LYS A 31 -19.81 -12.05 -7.45
CA LYS A 31 -19.61 -12.93 -8.60
C LYS A 31 -18.45 -13.83 -8.25
N LYS A 32 -18.75 -15.14 -8.25
CA LYS A 32 -17.79 -16.23 -8.16
C LYS A 32 -16.52 -15.88 -8.94
N ASP A 33 -15.37 -15.90 -8.25
CA ASP A 33 -14.03 -15.79 -8.85
C ASP A 33 -14.04 -16.64 -10.13
N ARG A 34 -14.03 -15.96 -11.29
CA ARG A 34 -13.71 -16.63 -12.55
C ARG A 34 -12.20 -16.74 -12.58
N ASP A 35 -11.73 -17.96 -12.76
CA ASP A 35 -10.33 -18.30 -12.98
C ASP A 35 -9.68 -17.32 -13.99
N GLU A 36 -8.58 -16.69 -13.58
CA GLU A 36 -7.36 -16.34 -14.35
C GLU A 36 -6.73 -14.98 -14.02
N PHE A 37 -7.43 -14.01 -13.42
CA PHE A 37 -6.75 -12.81 -12.90
C PHE A 37 -7.59 -12.11 -11.81
N PRO A 38 -6.98 -11.62 -10.72
CA PRO A 38 -7.72 -10.94 -9.66
C PRO A 38 -8.21 -9.58 -10.15
N CYS A 39 -9.51 -9.52 -10.47
CA CYS A 39 -10.22 -8.30 -10.83
C CYS A 39 -11.12 -7.82 -9.68
N GLU A 40 -11.45 -6.54 -9.69
CA GLU A 40 -12.36 -5.88 -8.74
C GLU A 40 -11.91 -6.02 -7.27
N LYS A 41 -10.60 -6.09 -7.01
CA LYS A 41 -10.02 -6.22 -5.66
C LYS A 41 -9.39 -4.91 -5.16
N ARG A 42 -9.25 -4.82 -3.84
CA ARG A 42 -8.42 -3.80 -3.18
C ARG A 42 -7.05 -4.39 -2.90
N LEU A 43 -6.05 -3.95 -3.65
CA LEU A 43 -4.68 -4.44 -3.58
C LEU A 43 -3.90 -3.63 -2.53
N LEU A 44 -3.51 -4.28 -1.45
CA LEU A 44 -2.61 -3.71 -0.46
C LEU A 44 -1.20 -4.26 -0.69
N PHE A 45 -0.22 -3.39 -0.84
CA PHE A 45 1.17 -3.78 -1.00
C PHE A 45 2.00 -3.36 0.22
N ASP A 46 2.95 -4.20 0.62
CA ASP A 46 4.11 -3.72 1.37
C ASP A 46 5.10 -2.99 0.43
N LEU A 47 6.06 -2.27 1.00
CA LEU A 47 7.01 -1.49 0.20
C LEU A 47 7.81 -2.32 -0.81
N PRO A 48 8.42 -3.47 -0.44
CA PRO A 48 9.13 -4.30 -1.41
C PRO A 48 8.25 -4.76 -2.57
N SER A 49 7.01 -5.18 -2.29
CA SER A 49 6.11 -5.70 -3.32
C SER A 49 5.61 -4.60 -4.25
N LEU A 50 5.36 -3.39 -3.72
CA LEU A 50 4.99 -2.24 -4.57
C LEU A 50 6.13 -1.79 -5.48
N LEU A 51 7.36 -1.81 -4.97
CA LEU A 51 8.55 -1.51 -5.78
C LEU A 51 8.71 -2.51 -6.92
N GLU A 52 8.52 -3.81 -6.65
CA GLU A 52 8.58 -4.84 -7.69
C GLU A 52 7.45 -4.69 -8.71
N ALA A 53 6.22 -4.40 -8.26
CA ALA A 53 5.08 -4.14 -9.14
C ALA A 53 5.34 -2.95 -10.08
N HIS A 54 5.85 -1.85 -9.54
CA HIS A 54 6.21 -0.68 -10.33
C HIS A 54 7.35 -0.98 -11.30
N LYS A 55 8.39 -1.67 -10.86
CA LYS A 55 9.53 -2.10 -11.69
C LYS A 55 9.10 -2.96 -12.88
N ARG A 56 8.12 -3.85 -12.69
CA ARG A 56 7.57 -4.69 -13.76
C ARG A 56 6.58 -3.96 -14.68
N GLY A 57 6.19 -2.73 -14.33
CA GLY A 57 5.25 -1.95 -15.12
C GLY A 57 3.82 -2.51 -15.12
N VAL A 58 3.45 -3.32 -14.12
CA VAL A 58 2.15 -4.02 -14.11
C VAL A 58 1.01 -3.19 -13.50
N ILE A 59 1.34 -2.15 -12.70
CA ILE A 59 0.33 -1.31 -12.04
C ILE A 59 -0.74 -0.77 -13.02
N PRO A 60 -0.38 -0.20 -14.19
CA PRO A 60 -1.39 0.31 -15.13
C PRO A 60 -2.37 -0.77 -15.62
N HIS A 61 -1.92 -2.02 -15.75
CA HIS A 61 -2.79 -3.13 -16.16
C HIS A 61 -3.70 -3.58 -15.01
N LEU A 62 -3.20 -3.59 -13.77
CA LEU A 62 -4.01 -3.94 -12.60
C LEU A 62 -5.19 -2.98 -12.39
N THR A 63 -5.02 -1.71 -12.79
CA THR A 63 -5.97 -0.62 -12.50
C THR A 63 -6.73 -0.14 -13.74
N ASP A 64 -6.61 -0.84 -14.87
CA ASP A 64 -7.33 -0.52 -16.09
C ASP A 64 -8.83 -0.82 -15.99
N ASN A 65 -9.58 -0.50 -17.05
CA ASN A 65 -11.03 -0.73 -17.11
C ASN A 65 -11.41 -2.22 -17.17
N TYR A 66 -10.45 -3.13 -17.34
CA TYR A 66 -10.69 -4.57 -17.38
C TYR A 66 -10.55 -5.16 -15.97
N CYS A 67 -9.41 -4.92 -15.32
CA CYS A 67 -9.14 -5.43 -13.99
C CYS A 67 -9.87 -4.66 -12.89
N MET A 68 -10.04 -3.34 -13.09
CA MET A 68 -10.76 -2.44 -12.17
C MET A 68 -10.30 -2.54 -10.71
N ASN A 69 -9.05 -2.95 -10.44
CA ASN A 69 -8.55 -3.02 -9.08
C ASN A 69 -8.27 -1.60 -8.55
N SER A 70 -8.31 -1.46 -7.24
CA SER A 70 -7.79 -0.27 -6.56
C SER A 70 -6.54 -0.62 -5.76
N ILE A 71 -5.59 0.32 -5.69
CA ILE A 71 -4.38 0.21 -4.91
C ILE A 71 -4.54 0.99 -3.62
N LEU A 72 -4.34 0.28 -2.51
CA LEU A 72 -4.34 0.82 -1.16
C LEU A 72 -2.93 1.28 -0.77
N ILE A 73 -2.75 2.59 -0.59
CA ILE A 73 -1.50 3.22 -0.15
C ILE A 73 -1.59 3.56 1.35
N SER A 74 -0.89 2.78 2.19
CA SER A 74 -0.97 2.94 3.65
C SER A 74 -0.17 4.13 4.16
N GLU A 75 -0.53 4.65 5.33
CA GLU A 75 0.27 5.70 5.97
C GLU A 75 1.70 5.20 6.26
N LEU A 76 1.83 3.94 6.67
CA LEU A 76 3.12 3.31 6.92
C LEU A 76 3.97 3.28 5.64
N LEU A 77 3.38 2.90 4.51
CA LEU A 77 4.07 2.87 3.21
C LEU A 77 4.58 4.25 2.82
N LEU A 78 3.72 5.27 2.93
CA LEU A 78 4.07 6.66 2.70
C LEU A 78 5.24 7.12 3.58
N HIS A 79 5.23 6.73 4.86
CA HIS A 79 6.32 7.03 5.78
C HIS A 79 7.63 6.31 5.38
N GLN A 80 7.55 5.04 5.03
CA GLN A 80 8.71 4.26 4.58
C GLN A 80 9.31 4.85 3.30
N LEU A 81 8.48 5.29 2.36
CA LEU A 81 8.90 5.99 1.14
C LEU A 81 9.59 7.33 1.44
N ASP A 82 9.04 8.18 2.32
CA ASP A 82 9.66 9.47 2.69
C ASP A 82 11.03 9.25 3.36
N LYS A 83 11.14 8.23 4.23
CA LYS A 83 12.40 7.87 4.88
C LYS A 83 13.43 7.39 3.84
N ARG A 84 13.08 6.41 3.00
CA ARG A 84 14.02 5.87 2.01
C ARG A 84 14.42 6.90 0.95
N ASN A 85 13.54 7.83 0.58
CA ASN A 85 13.87 8.88 -0.40
C ASN A 85 14.95 9.85 0.12
N LYS A 86 14.96 10.14 1.42
CA LYS A 86 16.04 10.95 2.04
C LYS A 86 17.39 10.26 1.90
N ASP A 87 17.42 8.93 1.97
CA ASP A 87 18.65 8.16 1.82
C ASP A 87 19.03 7.99 0.35
N ALA A 88 18.06 7.75 -0.54
CA ALA A 88 18.26 7.73 -1.99
C ALA A 88 18.89 9.02 -2.52
N GLN A 89 18.44 10.20 -2.05
CA GLN A 89 19.03 11.48 -2.42
C GLN A 89 20.51 11.62 -2.00
N LYS A 90 20.91 11.01 -0.88
CA LYS A 90 22.32 11.02 -0.45
C LYS A 90 23.18 10.13 -1.34
N VAL A 91 22.66 8.96 -1.73
CA VAL A 91 23.35 8.00 -2.61
C VAL A 91 23.58 8.62 -3.99
N LEU A 92 22.53 9.18 -4.60
CA LEU A 92 22.60 9.80 -5.94
C LEU A 92 23.53 11.01 -6.02
N ARG A 93 23.82 11.67 -4.90
CA ARG A 93 24.77 12.80 -4.84
C ARG A 93 26.23 12.38 -4.71
N LYS A 94 26.49 11.13 -4.32
CA LYS A 94 27.83 10.65 -3.96
C LYS A 94 28.41 9.67 -4.97
N ASN A 95 27.56 8.97 -5.72
CA ASN A 95 27.96 7.86 -6.58
C ASN A 95 27.41 8.06 -8.00
N ASP A 96 28.25 7.87 -9.02
CA ASP A 96 27.87 8.05 -10.42
C ASP A 96 27.38 6.75 -11.09
N SER A 97 27.80 5.59 -10.59
CA SER A 97 27.23 4.30 -11.00
C SER A 97 27.42 3.23 -9.93
N SER A 98 26.32 2.73 -9.38
CA SER A 98 26.30 1.55 -8.50
C SER A 98 24.91 0.90 -8.51
N THR A 99 24.80 -0.32 -8.00
CA THR A 99 23.51 -0.97 -7.72
C THR A 99 22.62 -0.10 -6.84
N ASP A 100 23.21 0.57 -5.85
CA ASP A 100 22.50 1.45 -4.93
C ASP A 100 21.93 2.68 -5.64
N VAL A 101 22.60 3.18 -6.68
CA VAL A 101 22.10 4.27 -7.53
C VAL A 101 20.85 3.81 -8.30
N VAL A 102 20.86 2.58 -8.84
CA VAL A 102 19.69 2.01 -9.54
C VAL A 102 18.51 1.84 -8.59
N GLU A 103 18.72 1.33 -7.38
CA GLU A 103 17.65 1.19 -6.38
C GLU A 103 17.13 2.55 -5.90
N ALA A 104 18.03 3.52 -5.69
CA ALA A 104 17.67 4.88 -5.34
C ALA A 104 16.81 5.54 -6.44
N GLN A 105 17.14 5.32 -7.71
CA GLN A 105 16.36 5.83 -8.84
C GLN A 105 14.98 5.18 -8.91
N ARG A 106 14.89 3.85 -8.79
CA ARG A 106 13.60 3.12 -8.80
C ARG A 106 12.64 3.61 -7.71
N LEU A 107 13.17 3.89 -6.52
CA LEU A 107 12.38 4.45 -5.44
C LEU A 107 11.82 5.84 -5.79
N ARG A 108 12.64 6.68 -6.42
CA ARG A 108 12.21 8.01 -6.88
C ARG A 108 11.16 7.91 -7.98
N ASP A 109 11.35 7.01 -8.93
CA ASP A 109 10.39 6.78 -10.01
C ASP A 109 9.03 6.33 -9.44
N LEU A 110 9.02 5.44 -8.44
CA LEU A 110 7.80 5.04 -7.73
C LEU A 110 7.13 6.24 -7.02
N LEU A 111 7.91 7.12 -6.39
CA LEU A 111 7.37 8.32 -5.75
C LEU A 111 6.77 9.29 -6.76
N ASP A 112 7.43 9.49 -7.89
CA ASP A 112 6.94 10.33 -8.98
C ASP A 112 5.66 9.74 -9.59
N PHE A 113 5.60 8.42 -9.75
CA PHE A 113 4.39 7.69 -10.14
C PHE A 113 3.23 7.92 -9.17
N ILE A 114 3.44 7.72 -7.86
CA ILE A 114 2.40 7.96 -6.84
C ILE A 114 1.95 9.43 -6.87
N PHE A 115 2.88 10.37 -7.02
CA PHE A 115 2.55 11.80 -7.04
C PHE A 115 1.75 12.19 -8.29
N LEU A 116 2.09 11.61 -9.45
CA LEU A 116 1.39 11.81 -10.70
C LEU A 116 -0.06 11.30 -10.62
N HIS A 117 -0.26 10.13 -10.01
CA HIS A 117 -1.54 9.43 -9.97
C HIS A 117 -2.34 9.60 -8.68
N LYS A 118 -1.92 10.48 -7.76
CA LYS A 118 -2.55 10.67 -6.44
C LYS A 118 -4.04 11.06 -6.46
N ASN A 119 -4.54 11.57 -7.59
CA ASN A 119 -5.94 11.98 -7.74
C ASN A 119 -6.77 10.94 -8.50
N GLU A 120 -6.15 9.84 -8.94
CA GLU A 120 -6.85 8.77 -9.63
C GLU A 120 -7.74 8.00 -8.66
N LYS A 121 -8.97 7.66 -9.11
CA LYS A 121 -9.96 6.97 -8.26
C LYS A 121 -9.50 5.58 -7.80
N TRP A 122 -8.64 4.94 -8.58
CA TRP A 122 -8.08 3.63 -8.26
C TRP A 122 -6.96 3.71 -7.21
N MET A 123 -6.44 4.89 -6.87
CA MET A 123 -5.40 5.03 -5.83
C MET A 123 -6.02 5.58 -4.53
N ILE A 124 -6.05 4.76 -3.49
CA ILE A 124 -6.71 5.09 -2.23
C ILE A 124 -5.67 5.21 -1.12
N PHE A 125 -5.65 6.37 -0.47
CA PHE A 125 -4.71 6.65 0.61
C PHE A 125 -5.35 6.42 1.97
N GLN A 126 -4.64 5.72 2.86
CA GLN A 126 -5.00 5.69 4.26
C GLN A 126 -4.86 7.09 4.86
N GLN A 127 -5.91 7.56 5.52
CA GLN A 127 -5.85 8.80 6.29
C GLN A 127 -4.97 8.63 7.53
N LYS A 128 -4.25 9.70 7.88
CA LYS A 128 -3.28 9.70 8.98
C LYS A 128 -3.93 9.33 10.32
N GLY A 129 -3.39 8.32 11.01
CA GLY A 129 -3.79 7.93 12.36
C GLY A 129 -5.23 7.40 12.48
N VAL A 130 -5.83 6.98 11.35
CA VAL A 130 -7.19 6.45 11.30
C VAL A 130 -7.24 5.18 10.44
N ASN A 131 -8.40 4.52 10.44
CA ASN A 131 -8.67 3.34 9.60
C ASN A 131 -7.77 2.15 9.95
N GLU A 132 -7.68 1.83 11.24
CA GLU A 132 -6.92 0.70 11.77
C GLU A 132 -7.81 -0.20 12.62
N HIS A 133 -7.53 -1.50 12.60
CA HIS A 133 -8.24 -2.48 13.40
C HIS A 133 -7.70 -2.47 14.85
N LYS A 134 -8.43 -1.79 15.75
CA LYS A 134 -8.01 -1.58 17.16
C LYS A 134 -7.79 -2.87 17.96
N GLY A 135 -8.64 -3.90 17.76
CA GLY A 135 -8.50 -5.18 18.48
C GLY A 135 -7.16 -5.85 18.19
N PHE A 136 -6.89 -6.11 16.91
CA PHE A 136 -5.61 -6.60 16.41
C PHE A 136 -4.39 -5.82 16.90
N LEU A 137 -4.42 -4.48 16.85
CA LEU A 137 -3.30 -3.67 17.37
C LEU A 137 -3.09 -3.86 18.88
N ARG A 138 -4.17 -3.98 19.65
CA ARG A 138 -4.12 -4.22 21.09
C ARG A 138 -3.57 -5.62 21.41
N ASP A 139 -4.03 -6.64 20.70
CA ASP A 139 -3.59 -8.03 20.89
C ASP A 139 -2.08 -8.19 20.69
N LEU A 140 -1.50 -7.40 19.79
CA LEU A 140 -0.06 -7.39 19.50
C LEU A 140 0.73 -6.34 20.31
N GLY A 141 0.07 -5.53 21.15
CA GLY A 141 0.71 -4.46 21.91
C GLY A 141 1.27 -3.32 21.05
N LEU A 142 0.72 -3.11 19.84
CA LEU A 142 1.25 -2.20 18.82
C LEU A 142 0.60 -0.82 18.79
N GLU A 143 -0.31 -0.50 19.73
CA GLU A 143 -1.08 0.76 19.73
C GLU A 143 -0.17 2.01 19.61
N LYS A 144 1.03 1.97 20.19
CA LYS A 144 2.01 3.07 20.16
C LYS A 144 3.12 2.92 19.11
N ASP A 145 3.31 1.72 18.56
CA ASP A 145 4.37 1.45 17.58
C ASP A 145 3.84 1.69 16.15
N LEU A 146 3.91 2.95 15.70
CA LEU A 146 3.44 3.38 14.37
C LEU A 146 4.27 2.82 13.20
N LEU A 147 5.44 2.24 13.47
CA LEU A 147 6.38 1.78 12.43
C LEU A 147 6.30 0.28 12.18
N ASN A 148 5.49 -0.43 12.96
CA ASN A 148 5.37 -1.87 12.86
C ASN A 148 4.70 -2.30 11.55
N GLU A 149 5.30 -3.26 10.84
CA GLU A 149 4.77 -3.75 9.56
C GLU A 149 3.42 -4.48 9.70
N HIS A 150 3.07 -4.97 10.89
CA HIS A 150 1.74 -5.53 11.13
C HIS A 150 0.62 -4.49 10.94
N ARG A 151 0.93 -3.19 10.85
CA ARG A 151 -0.05 -2.15 10.52
C ARG A 151 -0.61 -2.27 9.12
N TYR A 152 0.10 -2.89 8.17
CA TYR A 152 -0.49 -3.27 6.88
C TYR A 152 -1.70 -4.20 7.09
N ILE A 153 -1.54 -5.21 7.94
CA ILE A 153 -2.59 -6.18 8.26
C ILE A 153 -3.73 -5.50 9.02
N SER A 154 -3.41 -4.62 9.96
CA SER A 154 -4.39 -3.81 10.70
C SER A 154 -5.30 -3.02 9.75
N TRP A 155 -4.74 -2.40 8.72
CA TRP A 155 -5.52 -1.65 7.74
C TRP A 155 -6.33 -2.57 6.83
N ALA A 156 -5.77 -3.69 6.39
CA ALA A 156 -6.51 -4.69 5.61
C ALA A 156 -7.74 -5.22 6.37
N LEU A 157 -7.59 -5.51 7.65
CA LEU A 157 -8.68 -5.93 8.53
C LEU A 157 -9.75 -4.83 8.67
N TYR A 158 -9.33 -3.58 8.89
CA TYR A 158 -10.25 -2.45 8.96
C TYR A 158 -11.08 -2.32 7.67
N MET A 159 -10.43 -2.40 6.51
CA MET A 159 -11.10 -2.30 5.21
C MET A 159 -12.11 -3.44 5.00
N LYS A 160 -11.73 -4.67 5.37
CA LYS A 160 -12.59 -5.85 5.30
C LYS A 160 -13.85 -5.69 6.16
N GLU A 161 -13.72 -5.18 7.38
CA GLU A 161 -14.83 -4.99 8.31
C GLU A 161 -15.79 -3.86 7.92
N ASN A 162 -15.26 -2.76 7.39
CA ASN A 162 -16.03 -1.52 7.21
C ASN A 162 -16.53 -1.32 5.77
N SER A 163 -15.95 -2.00 4.79
CA SER A 163 -16.27 -1.80 3.36
C SER A 163 -16.78 -3.06 2.68
N CYS A 164 -16.80 -4.22 3.35
CA CYS A 164 -17.04 -5.54 2.75
C CYS A 164 -16.17 -5.83 1.51
N ASP A 165 -15.05 -5.11 1.36
CA ASP A 165 -14.20 -5.17 0.19
C ASP A 165 -13.30 -6.42 0.21
N ASN A 166 -13.09 -7.03 -0.95
CA ASN A 166 -12.14 -8.13 -1.12
C ASN A 166 -10.71 -7.57 -1.14
N VAL A 167 -10.11 -7.45 0.04
CA VAL A 167 -8.72 -7.00 0.20
C VAL A 167 -7.76 -8.16 -0.07
N LEU A 168 -6.84 -7.96 -1.00
CA LEU A 168 -5.72 -8.84 -1.26
C LEU A 168 -4.42 -8.19 -0.82
N TYR A 169 -3.75 -8.80 0.15
CA TYR A 169 -2.47 -8.32 0.65
C TYR A 169 -1.30 -9.01 -0.07
N ILE A 170 -0.51 -8.21 -0.77
CA ILE A 170 0.61 -8.64 -1.62
C ILE A 170 1.90 -8.35 -0.87
N THR A 171 2.58 -9.42 -0.46
CA THR A 171 3.79 -9.35 0.36
C THR A 171 4.73 -10.52 0.08
N GLU A 172 6.02 -10.22 -0.01
CA GLU A 172 7.10 -11.23 -0.04
C GLU A 172 7.53 -11.65 1.38
N ASN A 173 7.01 -11.01 2.43
CA ASN A 173 7.36 -11.31 3.82
C ASN A 173 6.49 -12.45 4.36
N ASP A 174 7.09 -13.65 4.46
CA ASP A 174 6.44 -14.86 4.95
C ASP A 174 5.79 -14.71 6.33
N LYS A 175 6.39 -13.95 7.25
CA LYS A 175 5.84 -13.76 8.60
C LYS A 175 4.57 -12.93 8.55
N LEU A 176 4.59 -11.82 7.80
CA LEU A 176 3.41 -10.98 7.60
C LEU A 176 2.32 -11.73 6.83
N ARG A 177 2.71 -12.52 5.82
CA ARG A 177 1.79 -13.35 5.04
C ARG A 177 1.05 -14.35 5.91
N LYS A 178 1.77 -15.10 6.74
CA LYS A 178 1.18 -16.07 7.69
C LYS A 178 0.26 -15.37 8.70
N CYS A 179 0.71 -14.26 9.29
CA CYS A 179 -0.11 -13.49 10.23
C CYS A 179 -1.42 -12.99 9.58
N ALA A 180 -1.34 -12.48 8.36
CA ALA A 180 -2.51 -12.02 7.61
C ALA A 180 -3.50 -13.17 7.32
N GLN A 181 -2.98 -14.34 6.90
CA GLN A 181 -3.79 -15.54 6.66
C GLN A 181 -4.49 -16.03 7.93
N GLU A 182 -3.80 -16.07 9.07
CA GLU A 182 -4.38 -16.43 10.37
C GLU A 182 -5.50 -15.48 10.81
N LYS A 183 -5.45 -14.22 10.37
CA LYS A 183 -6.50 -13.22 10.60
C LYS A 183 -7.54 -13.18 9.48
N GLY A 184 -7.48 -14.11 8.52
CA GLY A 184 -8.45 -14.25 7.44
C GLY A 184 -8.35 -13.17 6.36
N VAL A 185 -7.19 -12.54 6.18
CA VAL A 185 -6.90 -11.65 5.05
C VAL A 185 -6.30 -12.49 3.92
N SER A 186 -6.86 -12.37 2.71
CA SER A 186 -6.33 -13.02 1.51
C SER A 186 -4.94 -12.49 1.19
N THR A 187 -4.00 -13.37 0.84
CA THR A 187 -2.62 -12.98 0.56
C THR A 187 -2.03 -13.66 -0.67
N THR A 188 -1.03 -13.03 -1.26
CA THR A 188 -0.23 -13.59 -2.35
C THR A 188 1.18 -12.94 -2.37
N THR A 189 2.11 -13.53 -3.12
CA THR A 189 3.42 -12.93 -3.39
C THR A 189 3.34 -12.06 -4.65
N ALA A 190 4.24 -11.09 -4.81
CA ALA A 190 4.34 -10.34 -6.07
C ALA A 190 4.73 -11.28 -7.22
N THR A 191 5.59 -12.27 -6.94
CA THR A 191 6.00 -13.25 -7.94
C THR A 191 4.84 -14.09 -8.45
N ASP A 192 3.95 -14.59 -7.57
CA ASP A 192 2.82 -15.42 -7.98
C ASP A 192 1.68 -14.60 -8.58
N PHE A 193 1.50 -13.36 -8.11
CA PHE A 193 0.44 -12.49 -8.56
C PHE A 193 0.67 -11.89 -9.96
N PHE A 194 1.92 -11.81 -10.41
CA PHE A 194 2.30 -11.26 -11.73
C PHE A 194 2.75 -12.32 -12.74
N LYS A 195 2.42 -13.60 -12.51
CA LYS A 195 2.62 -14.67 -13.50
C LYS A 195 1.59 -14.58 -14.62
#